data_AF-A0A2K8UGV6-F1
#
_entry.id   AF-A0A2K8UGV6-F1
#
_cell.length_a   1.000
_cell.length_b   1.000
_cell.length_c   1.000
_cell.angle_alpha   90.00
_cell.angle_beta   90.00
_cell.angle_gamma   90.00
#
_symmetry.space_group_name_H-M   'P 1'
#
loop_
_entity.id
_entity.type
_entity.pdbx_description
1 polymer ?
#
loop_
_entity_poly.entity_id
_entity_poly.type
_entity_poly.pdbx_seq_one_letter_code
_entity_poly.pdbx_strand_id
1 'polypeptide(L)'
;MHAEAGDILSIITGRITSKGQTTVPKEVRDALSAGPGDLLAWEIAGDGRVRVRRAAPLDLDYLQALEATLREWSSPEDDEAFREL
;
A
#
# COMPACT_ATOMS: atom_id res chain seq x y z
N MET A 1 -12.20 17.26 5.87
CA MET A 1 -12.45 16.47 4.66
C MET A 1 -12.85 15.07 5.10
N HIS A 2 -14.15 14.85 5.34
CA HIS A 2 -14.66 13.53 5.75
C HIS A 2 -14.78 12.67 4.48
N ALA A 3 -13.96 11.62 4.38
CA ALA A 3 -14.17 10.60 3.37
C ALA A 3 -15.42 9.80 3.77
N GLU A 4 -16.51 10.00 3.03
CA GLU A 4 -17.74 9.22 3.19
C GLU A 4 -17.39 7.73 3.06
N ALA A 5 -17.85 6.94 4.03
CA ALA A 5 -17.74 5.51 3.94
C ALA A 5 -18.64 5.05 2.80
N GLY A 6 -18.03 4.68 1.67
CA GLY A 6 -18.77 3.98 0.61
C GLY A 6 -19.48 2.77 1.21
N ASP A 7 -20.72 2.55 0.78
CA ASP A 7 -21.59 1.52 1.34
C ASP A 7 -20.90 0.14 1.36
N ILE A 8 -20.94 -0.51 2.52
CA ILE A 8 -20.39 -1.86 2.68
C ILE A 8 -21.37 -2.85 2.05
N LEU A 9 -21.00 -3.42 0.90
CA LEU A 9 -21.83 -4.39 0.18
C LEU A 9 -21.82 -5.80 0.82
N SER A 10 -20.75 -6.17 1.51
CA SER A 10 -20.62 -7.45 2.23
C SER A 10 -19.49 -7.43 3.25
N ILE A 11 -19.60 -8.20 4.33
CA ILE A 11 -18.53 -8.41 5.31
C ILE A 11 -17.96 -9.82 5.15
N ILE A 12 -16.66 -9.91 4.86
CA ILE A 12 -15.92 -11.17 4.73
C ILE A 12 -14.80 -11.16 5.77
N THR A 13 -14.63 -12.27 6.49
CA THR A 13 -13.60 -12.40 7.53
C THR A 13 -12.48 -13.32 7.09
N GLY A 14 -11.25 -12.98 7.49
CA GLY A 14 -10.06 -13.80 7.29
C GLY A 14 -9.29 -13.89 8.60
N ARG A 15 -8.52 -14.98 8.77
CA ARG A 15 -7.68 -15.15 9.96
C ARG A 15 -6.23 -14.80 9.61
N ILE A 16 -5.64 -13.93 10.42
CA ILE A 16 -4.21 -13.69 10.38
C ILE A 16 -3.46 -14.83 11.08
N THR A 17 -2.41 -15.34 10.45
CA THR A 17 -1.51 -16.33 11.04
C THR A 17 -0.56 -15.67 12.04
N SER A 18 0.17 -16.47 12.81
CA SER A 18 1.21 -15.97 13.72
C SER A 18 2.33 -15.21 12.99
N LYS A 19 2.49 -15.43 11.69
CA LYS A 19 3.47 -14.73 10.84
C LYS A 19 2.92 -13.43 10.23
N GLY A 20 1.72 -13.00 10.62
CA GLY A 20 1.12 -11.77 10.09
C GLY A 20 0.52 -11.92 8.69
N GLN A 21 0.34 -13.14 8.19
CA GLN A 21 -0.22 -13.39 6.86
C GLN A 21 -1.71 -13.69 6.95
N THR A 22 -2.50 -13.22 5.99
CA THR A 22 -3.89 -13.68 5.78
C THR A 22 -4.06 -14.08 4.33
N THR A 23 -4.93 -15.06 4.09
CA THR A 23 -5.34 -15.38 2.71
C THR A 23 -6.37 -14.35 2.27
N VAL A 24 -6.21 -13.76 1.10
CA VAL A 24 -7.25 -12.92 0.48
C VAL A 24 -8.39 -13.86 0.04
N PRO A 25 -9.59 -13.80 0.65
CA PRO A 25 -10.71 -14.69 0.31
C PRO A 25 -11.09 -14.57 -1.17
N LYS A 26 -11.69 -15.61 -1.74
CA LYS A 26 -11.95 -15.67 -3.18
C LYS A 26 -12.78 -14.48 -3.66
N GLU A 27 -13.85 -14.16 -2.94
CA GLU A 27 -14.78 -13.08 -3.23
C GLU A 27 -14.06 -11.71 -3.20
N VAL A 28 -13.12 -11.54 -2.26
CA VAL A 28 -12.28 -10.33 -2.19
C VAL A 28 -11.30 -10.27 -3.37
N ARG A 29 -10.66 -11.39 -3.75
CA ARG A 29 -9.77 -11.42 -4.93
C ARG A 29 -10.51 -11.11 -6.22
N ASP A 30 -11.71 -11.68 -6.38
CA ASP A 30 -12.57 -11.45 -7.54
C ASP A 30 -12.97 -9.96 -7.61
N ALA A 31 -13.36 -9.35 -6.48
CA ALA A 31 -13.66 -7.92 -6.39
C ALA A 31 -12.45 -7.02 -6.68
N LEU A 32 -11.24 -7.42 -6.26
CA LEU A 32 -9.99 -6.73 -6.57
C LEU A 32 -9.51 -6.96 -8.02
N SER A 33 -10.10 -7.93 -8.74
CA SER A 33 -9.58 -8.44 -10.01
C SER A 33 -8.09 -8.81 -9.92
N ALA A 34 -7.68 -9.41 -8.80
CA ALA A 34 -6.29 -9.73 -8.48
C ALA A 34 -5.97 -11.22 -8.69
N GLY A 35 -4.84 -11.49 -9.34
CA GLY A 35 -4.29 -12.82 -9.59
C GLY A 35 -2.93 -13.08 -8.94
N PRO A 36 -2.40 -14.32 -9.04
CA PRO A 36 -1.04 -14.61 -8.61
C PRO A 36 -0.01 -13.71 -9.31
N GLY A 37 0.87 -13.09 -8.52
CA GLY A 37 1.90 -12.17 -9.03
C GLY A 37 1.49 -10.69 -9.03
N ASP A 38 0.20 -10.37 -8.87
CA ASP A 38 -0.23 -8.98 -8.70
C ASP A 38 0.26 -8.40 -7.37
N LEU A 39 0.66 -7.14 -7.40
CA LEU A 39 0.97 -6.37 -6.20
C LEU A 39 -0.29 -5.70 -5.66
N LEU A 40 -0.40 -5.65 -4.33
CA LEU A 40 -1.46 -4.93 -3.63
C LEU A 40 -0.88 -3.68 -2.97
N ALA A 41 -1.56 -2.55 -3.14
CA ALA A 41 -1.29 -1.33 -2.41
C ALA A 41 -2.17 -1.27 -1.16
N TRP A 42 -1.57 -0.84 -0.05
CA TRP A 42 -2.22 -0.68 1.25
C TRP A 42 -2.23 0.80 1.60
N GLU A 43 -3.42 1.34 1.85
CA GLU A 43 -3.62 2.73 2.21
C GLU A 43 -4.19 2.80 3.63
N ILE A 44 -3.45 3.45 4.53
CA ILE A 44 -3.85 3.62 5.93
C ILE A 44 -4.43 5.02 6.06
N ALA A 45 -5.72 5.10 6.37
CA ALA A 45 -6.39 6.37 6.67
C ALA A 45 -6.10 6.81 8.11
N GLY A 46 -6.16 8.12 8.36
CA GLY A 46 -5.88 8.70 9.69
C GLY A 46 -6.88 8.28 10.78
N ASP A 47 -8.01 7.68 10.42
CA ASP A 47 -9.00 7.11 11.34
C ASP A 47 -8.76 5.62 11.64
N GLY A 48 -7.65 5.06 11.17
CA GLY A 48 -7.26 3.66 11.38
C GLY A 48 -7.91 2.67 10.41
N ARG A 49 -8.75 3.12 9.47
CA ARG A 49 -9.25 2.25 8.40
C ARG A 49 -8.14 1.97 7.38
N VAL A 50 -8.08 0.73 6.91
CA VAL A 50 -7.15 0.32 5.85
C VAL A 50 -7.94 0.00 4.59
N ARG A 51 -7.50 0.57 3.46
CA ARG A 51 -7.99 0.20 2.13
C ARG A 51 -6.92 -0.62 1.42
N VAL A 52 -7.37 -1.62 0.67
CA VAL A 52 -6.52 -2.44 -0.18
C VAL A 52 -7.01 -2.33 -1.61
N ARG A 53 -6.08 -2.19 -2.54
CA ARG A 53 -6.36 -2.18 -3.98
C ARG A 53 -5.25 -2.91 -4.73
N ARG A 54 -5.50 -3.30 -5.96
CA ARG A 54 -4.43 -3.71 -6.87
C ARG A 54 -3.53 -2.51 -7.19
N ALA A 55 -2.22 -2.70 -7.14
CA ALA A 55 -1.27 -1.69 -7.59
C ALA A 55 -1.31 -1.61 -9.12
N ALA A 56 -1.40 -0.40 -9.66
CA ALA A 56 -1.28 -0.15 -11.09
C ALA A 56 0.20 -0.01 -11.48
N PRO A 57 0.57 -0.29 -12.74
CA PRO A 57 1.93 -0.03 -13.23
C PRO A 57 2.36 1.42 -13.01
N LEU A 58 1.43 2.37 -13.18
CA LEU A 58 1.68 3.79 -12.93
C LEU A 58 2.08 4.10 -11.48
N ASP A 59 1.62 3.32 -10.49
CA ASP A 59 2.06 3.49 -9.11
C ASP A 59 3.56 3.17 -8.97
N LEU A 60 4.04 2.12 -9.68
CA LEU A 60 5.44 1.75 -9.68
C LEU A 60 6.29 2.75 -10.47
N ASP A 61 5.82 3.16 -11.65
CA ASP A 61 6.53 4.11 -12.50
C ASP A 61 6.63 5.49 -11.84
N TYR A 62 5.57 5.94 -11.15
CA TYR A 62 5.60 7.17 -10.36
C TYR A 62 6.59 7.07 -9.19
N LEU A 63 6.60 5.95 -8.45
CA LEU A 63 7.55 5.75 -7.37
C LEU A 63 9.01 5.69 -7.88
N GLN A 64 9.25 5.04 -9.02
CA GLN A 64 10.56 5.00 -9.65
C GLN A 64 11.00 6.37 -10.17
N ALA A 65 10.10 7.14 -10.78
CA ALA A 65 10.39 8.49 -11.23
C ALA A 65 10.70 9.42 -10.06
N LEU A 66 9.95 9.30 -8.95
CA LEU A 66 10.19 10.08 -7.73
C LEU A 66 11.53 9.72 -7.09
N GLU A 67 11.85 8.43 -6.97
CA GLU A 67 13.17 7.96 -6.51
C GLU A 67 14.30 8.57 -7.36
N ALA A 68 14.16 8.55 -8.68
CA ALA A 68 15.17 9.09 -9.58
C ALA A 68 15.43 10.60 -9.35
N THR A 69 14.39 11.39 -9.05
CA THR A 69 14.54 12.81 -8.72
C THR A 69 15.11 13.08 -7.33
N LEU A 70 14.92 12.15 -6.38
CA LEU A 70 15.37 12.32 -4.99
C LEU A 70 16.80 11.82 -4.74
N ARG A 71 17.42 11.10 -5.69
CA ARG A 71 18.83 10.67 -5.60
C ARG A 71 19.83 11.83 -5.50
N GLU A 72 19.45 13.02 -5.95
CA GLU A 72 20.27 14.23 -5.81
C GLU A 72 20.40 14.70 -4.35
N TRP A 73 19.55 14.19 -3.44
CA TRP A 73 19.48 14.54 -2.02
C TRP A 73 19.92 13.40 -1.10
N SER A 74 20.43 12.30 -1.67
CA SER A 74 20.95 11.14 -0.93
C SER A 74 22.47 11.07 -1.01
N SER A 75 23.15 12.22 -0.85
CA SER A 75 24.60 12.23 -0.85
C SER A 75 25.14 11.70 0.50
N PRO A 76 26.33 11.08 0.54
CA PRO A 76 26.99 10.72 1.79
C PRO A 76 27.14 11.90 2.77
N GLU A 77 27.26 13.11 2.23
CA GLU A 77 27.35 14.35 2.98
C GLU A 77 26.01 14.75 3.62
N ASP A 78 24.88 14.53 2.93
CA ASP A 78 23.54 14.70 3.48
C ASP A 78 23.29 13.67 4.60
N ASP A 79 23.66 12.40 4.37
CA ASP A 79 23.56 11.31 5.36
C ASP A 79 24.42 11.56 6.61
N GLU A 80 25.50 12.34 6.51
CA GLU A 80 26.32 12.78 7.64
C GLU A 80 25.66 13.95 8.38
N ALA A 81 25.13 14.94 7.66
CA ALA A 81 24.53 16.14 8.24
C ALA A 81 23.27 15.86 9.08
N PHE A 82 22.52 14.80 8.73
CA PHE A 82 21.26 14.44 9.40
C PHE A 82 21.37 13.23 10.35
N ARG A 83 22.56 12.66 10.54
CA ARG A 83 22.73 11.39 11.30
C ARG A 83 22.47 11.50 12.81
N GLU A 84 22.48 12.71 13.36
CA GLU A 84 22.34 12.99 14.80
C GLU A 84 21.12 13.85 15.18
N LEU A 85 20.23 14.13 14.22
CA LEU A 85 18.94 14.82 14.43
C LEU A 85 17.85 13.83 14.87
#